data_AF-A0A970MCG3-F1
#
_entry.id   AF-A0A970MCG3-F1
#
_cell.length_a   1.000
_cell.length_b   1.000
_cell.length_c   1.000
_cell.angle_alpha   90.00
_cell.angle_beta   90.00
_cell.angle_gamma   90.00
#
_symmetry.space_group_name_H-M   'P 1'
#
loop_
_entity.id
_entity.type
_entity.pdbx_description
1 polymer ?
#
loop_
_entity_poly.entity_id
_entity_poly.type
_entity_poly.pdbx_seq_one_letter_code
_entity_poly.pdbx_strand_id
1 'polypeptide(L)'
;MHSLTRAFETKTLIGGVVVISYIANSLGEVFIVWAAFMIIDYITGILCGLIKNSGYSYKKAVRGIIKKLMFFILILVTILVEFLISFVTRQAGLVLKIEGALTTAMYVYLIGTEGLSKIQNLIILGLPVPPFMIKLFGLIRDESGNLIKK
;
A
#
# COMPACT_ATOMS: atom_id res chain seq x y z
N MET A 1 42.65 3.47 16.25
CA MET A 1 41.46 4.07 15.59
C MET A 1 40.98 3.25 14.38
N HIS A 2 41.86 2.75 13.50
CA HIS A 2 41.48 2.00 12.29
C HIS A 2 40.72 0.66 12.53
N SER A 3 40.98 -0.05 13.64
CA SER A 3 40.28 -1.32 13.96
C SER A 3 38.84 -1.10 14.44
N LEU A 4 38.57 0.04 15.08
CA LEU A 4 37.26 0.41 15.62
C LEU A 4 36.30 0.82 14.49
N THR A 5 36.80 1.54 13.48
CA THR A 5 36.04 1.91 12.27
C THR A 5 35.63 0.68 11.47
N ARG A 6 36.56 -0.26 11.23
CA ARG A 6 36.24 -1.53 10.54
C ARG A 6 35.22 -2.36 11.31
N ALA A 7 35.28 -2.39 12.65
CA ALA A 7 34.32 -3.12 13.47
C ALA A 7 32.91 -2.51 13.41
N PHE A 8 32.80 -1.18 13.39
CA PHE A 8 31.53 -0.47 13.18
C PHE A 8 30.97 -0.69 11.77
N GLU A 9 31.81 -0.57 10.74
CA GLU A 9 31.44 -0.84 9.34
C GLU A 9 30.94 -2.28 9.18
N THR A 10 31.66 -3.25 9.74
CA THR A 10 31.31 -4.68 9.62
C THR A 10 30.00 -5.00 10.34
N LYS A 11 29.77 -4.46 11.55
CA LYS A 11 28.50 -4.66 12.28
C LYS A 11 27.32 -3.98 11.60
N THR A 12 27.53 -2.79 11.03
CA THR A 12 26.50 -2.05 10.29
C THR A 12 26.15 -2.75 8.97
N LEU A 13 27.15 -3.27 8.25
CA LEU A 13 26.94 -4.09 7.05
C LEU A 13 26.16 -5.37 7.36
N ILE A 14 26.57 -6.12 8.38
CA ILE A 14 25.87 -7.36 8.76
C ILE A 14 24.43 -7.05 9.20
N GLY A 15 24.23 -6.02 10.03
CA GLY A 15 22.90 -5.58 10.43
C GLY A 15 22.04 -5.17 9.23
N GLY A 16 22.60 -4.41 8.29
CA GLY A 16 21.92 -4.01 7.06
C GLY A 16 21.52 -5.18 6.18
N VAL A 17 22.43 -6.13 5.95
CA VAL A 17 22.15 -7.35 5.17
C VAL A 17 21.04 -8.18 5.82
N VAL A 18 21.08 -8.37 7.14
CA VAL A 18 20.04 -9.12 7.87
C VAL A 18 18.67 -8.45 7.73
N VAL A 19 18.60 -7.12 7.87
CA VAL A 19 17.35 -6.38 7.72
C VAL A 19 16.83 -6.45 6.28
N ILE A 20 17.69 -6.28 5.28
CA ILE A 20 17.31 -6.37 3.87
C ILE A 20 16.83 -7.78 3.52
N SER A 21 17.52 -8.83 3.97
CA SER A 21 17.10 -10.21 3.76
C SER A 21 15.77 -10.52 4.43
N TYR A 22 15.52 -9.99 5.64
CA TYR A 22 14.24 -10.16 6.31
C TYR A 22 13.10 -9.45 5.56
N ILE A 23 13.32 -8.21 5.12
CA ILE A 23 12.35 -7.48 4.29
C ILE A 23 12.04 -8.26 3.02
N ALA A 24 13.06 -8.71 2.30
CA ALA A 24 12.89 -9.47 1.06
C ALA A 24 12.11 -10.77 1.28
N ASN A 25 12.36 -11.49 2.38
CA ASN A 25 11.62 -12.70 2.73
C ASN A 25 10.17 -12.43 3.18
N SER A 26 9.89 -11.22 3.71
CA SER A 26 8.55 -10.78 4.11
C SER A 26 7.68 -10.36 2.92
N LEU A 27 8.28 -10.08 1.76
CA LEU A 27 7.57 -9.82 0.49
C LEU A 27 7.04 -11.14 -0.10
N GLY A 28 6.01 -11.71 0.53
CA GLY A 28 5.35 -12.95 0.10
C GLY A 28 4.27 -12.75 -0.97
N GLU A 29 3.42 -13.76 -1.16
CA GLU A 29 2.34 -13.80 -2.16
C GLU A 29 1.41 -12.58 -2.08
N VAL A 30 1.16 -12.09 -0.86
CA VAL A 30 0.27 -10.94 -0.61
C VAL A 30 0.85 -9.63 -1.18
N PHE A 31 2.17 -9.47 -1.20
CA PHE A 31 2.81 -8.34 -1.86
C PHE A 31 2.57 -8.36 -3.37
N ILE A 32 2.61 -9.53 -4.00
CA ILE A 32 2.35 -9.68 -5.44
C ILE A 32 0.92 -9.24 -5.76
N VAL A 33 -0.06 -9.66 -4.95
CA VAL A 33 -1.46 -9.24 -5.11
C VAL A 33 -1.60 -7.73 -4.95
N TRP A 34 -0.98 -7.14 -3.93
CA TRP A 34 -0.99 -5.69 -3.71
C TRP A 34 -0.32 -4.91 -4.86
N ALA A 35 0.80 -5.42 -5.38
CA ALA A 35 1.50 -4.83 -6.53
C ALA A 35 0.66 -4.91 -7.81
N ALA A 36 -0.04 -6.03 -8.04
CA ALA A 36 -0.98 -6.17 -9.16
C ALA A 36 -2.11 -5.13 -9.07
N PHE A 37 -2.69 -4.92 -7.89
CA PHE A 37 -3.66 -3.85 -7.65
C PHE A 37 -3.08 -2.48 -8.02
N MET A 38 -1.84 -2.16 -7.63
CA MET A 38 -1.22 -0.88 -8.00
C MET A 38 -1.06 -0.66 -9.52
N ILE A 39 -0.83 -1.74 -10.28
CA ILE A 39 -0.74 -1.70 -11.75
C ILE A 39 -2.13 -1.45 -12.34
N ILE A 40 -3.14 -2.22 -11.91
CA ILE A 40 -4.53 -2.04 -12.34
C ILE A 40 -5.01 -0.62 -12.05
N ASP A 41 -4.67 -0.08 -10.88
CA ASP A 41 -4.97 1.28 -10.45
C ASP A 41 -4.36 2.34 -11.35
N TYR A 42 -3.13 2.11 -11.82
CA TYR A 42 -2.46 3.03 -12.73
C TYR A 42 -3.16 3.07 -14.09
N ILE A 43 -3.50 1.90 -14.62
CA ILE A 43 -4.23 1.75 -15.90
C ILE A 43 -5.61 2.40 -15.81
N THR A 44 -6.40 2.08 -14.77
CA THR A 44 -7.72 2.67 -14.56
C THR A 44 -7.66 4.18 -14.32
N GLY A 45 -6.62 4.67 -13.63
CA GLY A 45 -6.37 6.10 -13.46
C GLY A 45 -6.15 6.84 -14.80
N ILE A 46 -5.38 6.24 -15.72
CA ILE A 46 -5.16 6.78 -17.07
C ILE A 46 -6.47 6.77 -17.86
N LEU A 47 -7.17 5.63 -17.91
CA LEU A 47 -8.44 5.49 -18.64
C LEU A 47 -9.48 6.52 -18.15
N CYS A 48 -9.60 6.69 -16.83
CA CYS A 48 -10.49 7.68 -16.24
C CYS A 48 -10.13 9.11 -16.66
N GLY A 49 -8.83 9.42 -16.72
CA GLY A 49 -8.33 10.73 -17.15
C GLY A 49 -8.64 11.02 -18.62
N LEU A 50 -8.53 10.00 -19.49
CA LEU A 50 -8.83 10.11 -20.92
C LEU A 50 -10.32 10.30 -21.18
N ILE A 51 -11.17 9.47 -20.57
CA ILE A 51 -12.63 9.50 -20.80
C ILE A 51 -13.24 10.82 -20.34
N LYS A 52 -12.77 11.37 -19.20
CA LYS A 52 -13.43 12.52 -18.59
C LYS A 52 -13.12 13.85 -19.28
N ASN A 53 -12.21 13.89 -20.26
CA ASN A 53 -11.77 15.08 -21.03
C ASN A 53 -11.40 16.31 -20.17
N SER A 54 -11.30 16.15 -18.85
CA SER A 54 -11.25 17.23 -17.86
C SER A 54 -9.83 17.74 -17.60
N GLY A 55 -8.90 17.47 -18.52
CA GLY A 55 -7.49 17.83 -18.42
C GLY A 55 -6.71 17.00 -17.41
N TYR A 56 -5.51 16.56 -17.79
CA TYR A 56 -4.56 15.92 -16.88
C TYR A 56 -4.04 16.96 -15.87
N SER A 57 -4.59 16.96 -14.65
CA SER A 57 -4.07 17.82 -13.59
C SER A 57 -2.82 17.18 -12.98
N TYR A 58 -1.64 17.68 -13.36
CA TYR A 58 -0.34 17.27 -12.81
C TYR A 58 -0.34 17.24 -11.27
N LYS A 59 -0.96 18.24 -10.63
CA LYS A 59 -1.09 18.29 -9.16
C LYS A 59 -1.84 17.08 -8.58
N LYS A 60 -2.90 16.61 -9.24
CA LYS A 60 -3.64 15.41 -8.82
C LYS A 60 -2.80 14.14 -9.04
N ALA A 61 -2.08 14.06 -10.16
CA ALA A 61 -1.21 12.92 -10.46
C ALA A 61 -0.06 12.79 -9.46
N VAL A 62 0.64 13.90 -9.17
CA VAL A 62 1.73 13.94 -8.18
C VAL A 62 1.21 13.58 -6.79
N ARG A 63 0.05 14.10 -6.37
CA ARG A 63 -0.56 13.74 -5.10
C ARG A 63 -0.84 12.23 -5.01
N GLY A 64 -1.26 11.61 -6.10
CA GLY A 64 -1.45 10.17 -6.20
C GLY A 64 -0.16 9.39 -5.99
N ILE A 65 0.93 9.82 -6.64
CA ILE A 65 2.26 9.18 -6.51
C ILE A 65 2.80 9.32 -5.08
N ILE A 66 2.73 10.53 -4.48
CA ILE A 66 3.16 10.75 -3.09
C ILE A 66 2.39 9.83 -2.14
N LYS A 67 1.07 9.71 -2.31
CA LYS A 67 0.26 8.80 -1.50
C LYS A 67 0.73 7.36 -1.62
N LYS A 68 1.03 6.89 -2.83
CA LYS A 68 1.57 5.53 -3.06
C LYS A 68 2.94 5.34 -2.40
N LEU A 69 3.82 6.33 -2.45
CA LEU A 69 5.13 6.28 -1.75
C LEU A 69 4.96 6.17 -0.22
N MET A 70 3.97 6.86 0.36
CA MET A 70 3.68 6.74 1.79
C MET A 70 3.24 5.32 2.20
N PHE A 71 2.60 4.56 1.30
CA PHE A 71 2.26 3.16 1.58
C PHE A 71 3.48 2.25 1.65
N PHE A 72 4.50 2.48 0.82
CA PHE A 72 5.76 1.75 0.94
C PHE A 72 6.42 1.99 2.30
N ILE A 73 6.40 3.23 2.80
CA ILE A 73 6.89 3.55 4.14
C ILE A 73 6.07 2.83 5.21
N LEU A 74 4.74 2.81 5.08
CA LEU A 74 3.86 2.14 6.03
C LEU A 74 4.10 0.62 6.08
N ILE A 75 4.27 -0.01 4.93
CA ILE A 75 4.63 -1.42 4.82
C ILE A 75 6.00 -1.67 5.46
N LEU A 76 7.00 -0.84 5.17
CA LEU A 76 8.34 -0.97 5.75
C LEU A 76 8.30 -0.89 7.28
N VAL A 77 7.59 0.11 7.84
CA VAL A 77 7.41 0.24 9.29
C VAL A 77 6.75 -1.00 9.87
N THR A 78 5.75 -1.55 9.19
CA THR A 78 5.04 -2.76 9.63
C THR A 78 5.96 -3.97 9.69
N ILE A 79 6.78 -4.18 8.65
CA ILE A 79 7.77 -5.27 8.60
C ILE A 79 8.79 -5.14 9.73
N LEU A 80 9.24 -3.91 10.04
CA LEU A 80 10.16 -3.65 11.14
C LEU A 80 9.52 -3.92 12.51
N VAL A 81 8.26 -3.53 12.71
CA VAL A 81 7.52 -3.83 13.93
C VAL A 81 7.35 -5.35 14.09
N GLU A 82 6.99 -6.05 13.01
CA GLU A 82 6.86 -7.51 13.03
C GLU A 82 8.18 -8.21 13.32
N PHE A 83 9.29 -7.71 12.79
CA PHE A 83 10.64 -8.18 13.12
C PHE A 83 10.95 -7.99 14.61
N LEU A 84 10.65 -6.81 15.18
CA LEU A 84 10.88 -6.53 16.60
C LEU A 84 10.06 -7.45 17.50
N ILE A 85 8.77 -7.64 17.18
CA ILE A 85 7.91 -8.57 17.91
C ILE A 85 8.49 -9.99 17.85
N SER A 86 8.87 -10.45 16.66
CA SER A 86 9.45 -11.79 16.46
C SER A 86 10.76 -11.95 17.24
N PHE A 87 11.62 -10.93 17.26
CA PHE A 87 12.87 -10.93 18.01
C PHE A 87 12.65 -11.02 19.53
N VAL A 88 11.76 -10.20 20.09
CA VAL A 88 11.45 -10.22 21.53
C VAL A 88 10.80 -11.55 21.94
N THR A 89 9.88 -12.05 21.12
CA THR A 89 9.14 -13.29 21.39
C THR A 89 10.09 -14.50 21.42
N ARG A 90 11.03 -14.57 20.46
CA ARG A 90 12.07 -15.61 20.42
C ARG A 90 12.97 -15.56 21.66
N GLN A 91 13.35 -14.38 22.13
CA GLN A 91 14.14 -14.24 23.37
C GLN A 91 13.37 -14.66 24.62
N ALA A 92 12.06 -14.42 24.65
CA ALA A 92 11.19 -14.83 25.75
C ALA A 92 10.86 -16.34 25.77
N GLY A 93 11.37 -17.13 24.81
CA GLY A 93 11.08 -18.56 24.68
C GLY A 93 9.64 -18.86 24.22
N LEU A 94 8.90 -17.83 23.81
CA LEU A 94 7.56 -17.97 23.26
C LEU A 94 7.71 -18.20 21.75
N VAL A 95 7.07 -19.24 21.20
CA VAL A 95 7.04 -19.48 19.76
C VAL A 95 5.66 -19.10 19.26
N LEU A 96 5.52 -17.87 18.76
CA LEU A 96 4.30 -17.45 18.08
C LEU A 96 4.33 -17.96 16.65
N LYS A 97 3.40 -18.85 16.30
CA LYS A 97 3.27 -19.46 14.97
C LYS A 97 2.64 -18.52 13.93
N ILE A 98 2.60 -17.22 14.21
CA ILE A 98 1.92 -16.20 13.40
C ILE A 98 2.93 -15.24 12.76
N GLU A 99 4.06 -15.78 12.28
CA GLU A 99 5.04 -15.00 11.53
C GLU A 99 4.38 -14.45 10.24
N GLY A 100 4.52 -13.16 9.97
CA GLY A 100 3.96 -12.55 8.76
C GLY A 100 2.53 -11.99 8.87
N ALA A 101 1.80 -12.21 9.97
CA ALA A 101 0.39 -11.82 10.03
C ALA A 101 0.14 -10.32 10.09
N LEU A 102 0.99 -9.56 10.78
CA LEU A 102 0.84 -8.10 10.84
C LEU A 102 1.11 -7.50 9.46
N THR A 103 2.19 -7.96 8.82
CA THR A 103 2.54 -7.56 7.45
C THR A 103 1.40 -7.91 6.47
N THR A 104 0.85 -9.12 6.57
CA THR A 104 -0.29 -9.56 5.76
C THR A 104 -1.55 -8.72 6.01
N ALA A 105 -1.90 -8.46 7.27
CA ALA A 105 -3.05 -7.63 7.63
C ALA A 105 -2.89 -6.20 7.08
N MET A 106 -1.68 -5.64 7.13
CA MET A 106 -1.37 -4.33 6.56
C MET A 106 -1.59 -4.31 5.04
N TYR A 107 -1.14 -5.34 4.32
CA TYR A 107 -1.43 -5.43 2.88
C TYR A 107 -2.94 -5.52 2.60
N VAL A 108 -3.67 -6.37 3.33
CA VAL A 108 -5.14 -6.48 3.17
C VAL A 108 -5.83 -5.15 3.45
N TYR A 109 -5.40 -4.43 4.49
CA TYR A 109 -5.90 -3.09 4.79
C TYR A 109 -5.62 -2.09 3.65
N LEU A 110 -4.42 -2.11 3.08
CA LEU A 110 -4.06 -1.24 1.95
C LEU A 110 -4.87 -1.57 0.70
N ILE A 111 -5.03 -2.86 0.37
CA ILE A 111 -5.88 -3.30 -0.75
C ILE A 111 -7.32 -2.83 -0.52
N GLY A 112 -7.87 -3.01 0.68
CA GLY A 112 -9.23 -2.57 1.00
C GLY A 112 -9.40 -1.06 0.87
N THR A 113 -8.52 -0.28 1.49
CA THR A 113 -8.63 1.20 1.50
C THR A 113 -8.37 1.83 0.14
N GLU A 114 -7.39 1.34 -0.63
CA GLU A 114 -7.13 1.84 -1.98
C GLU A 114 -8.11 1.30 -3.02
N GLY A 115 -8.48 0.03 -2.93
CA GLY A 115 -9.45 -0.60 -3.82
C GLY A 115 -10.80 0.10 -3.74
N LEU A 116 -11.28 0.41 -2.54
CA LEU A 116 -12.49 1.22 -2.35
C LEU A 116 -12.38 2.59 -3.03
N SER A 117 -11.22 3.25 -2.93
CA SER A 117 -10.98 4.52 -3.63
C SER A 117 -10.99 4.38 -5.16
N LYS A 118 -10.68 3.21 -5.74
CA LYS A 118 -10.75 3.01 -7.21
C LYS A 118 -12.12 2.63 -7.69
N ILE A 119 -12.82 1.79 -6.93
CA ILE A 119 -14.22 1.48 -7.16
C ILE A 119 -15.02 2.78 -7.25
N GLN A 120 -14.77 3.75 -6.37
CA GLN A 120 -15.40 5.07 -6.46
C GLN A 120 -15.17 5.75 -7.83
N ASN A 121 -13.94 5.73 -8.36
CA ASN A 121 -13.64 6.32 -9.67
C ASN A 121 -14.34 5.56 -10.81
N LEU A 122 -14.42 4.23 -10.72
CA LEU A 122 -15.15 3.40 -11.70
C LEU A 122 -16.66 3.71 -11.69
N ILE A 123 -17.25 3.93 -10.51
CA ILE A 123 -18.65 4.33 -10.37
C ILE A 123 -18.90 5.70 -11.04
N ILE A 124 -17.97 6.64 -10.84
CA ILE A 124 -18.02 7.96 -11.49
C ILE A 124 -17.91 7.85 -13.03
N LEU A 125 -17.26 6.81 -13.55
CA LEU A 125 -17.20 6.51 -14.98
C LEU A 125 -18.47 5.86 -15.54
N GLY A 126 -19.48 5.60 -14.71
CA GLY A 126 -20.78 5.07 -15.15
C GLY A 126 -20.87 3.54 -15.16
N LEU A 127 -19.92 2.84 -14.53
CA LEU A 127 -20.03 1.39 -14.35
C LEU A 127 -21.23 1.05 -13.45
N PRO A 128 -22.06 0.05 -13.81
CA PRO A 128 -23.21 -0.34 -13.01
C PRO A 128 -22.73 -0.95 -11.70
N VAL A 129 -23.13 -0.35 -10.58
CA VAL A 129 -22.80 -0.85 -9.24
C VAL A 129 -24.05 -0.96 -8.36
N PRO A 130 -24.02 -1.83 -7.34
CA PRO A 130 -25.10 -1.92 -6.38
C PRO A 130 -25.39 -0.59 -5.67
N PRO A 131 -26.67 -0.28 -5.35
CA PRO A 131 -27.05 0.97 -4.70
C PRO A 131 -26.35 1.25 -3.36
N PHE A 132 -25.99 0.20 -2.62
CA PHE A 132 -25.29 0.34 -1.34
C PHE A 132 -23.90 0.97 -1.51
N MET A 133 -23.23 0.77 -2.65
CA MET A 133 -21.92 1.38 -2.90
C MET A 133 -22.02 2.88 -3.12
N ILE A 134 -23.05 3.33 -3.84
CA ILE A 134 -23.32 4.76 -4.05
C ILE A 134 -23.51 5.45 -2.69
N LYS A 135 -24.25 4.81 -1.78
CA LYS A 135 -24.47 5.29 -0.41
C LYS A 135 -23.19 5.27 0.43
N LEU A 136 -22.40 4.19 0.35
CA LEU A 136 -21.12 4.03 1.05
C LEU A 136 -20.12 5.15 0.68
N PHE A 137 -20.06 5.50 -0.60
CA PHE A 137 -19.13 6.52 -1.11
C PHE A 137 -19.69 7.95 -1.06
N GLY A 138 -20.95 8.14 -0.64
CA GLY A 138 -21.58 9.46 -0.52
C GLY A 138 -21.64 10.23 -1.84
N LEU A 139 -21.80 9.54 -2.98
CA LEU A 139 -21.85 10.17 -4.30
C LEU A 139 -23.20 10.86 -4.52
N ILE A 140 -23.16 12.04 -5.15
CA ILE A 140 -24.36 12.83 -5.50
C ILE A 140 -24.54 12.86 -7.02
N ARG A 141 -25.78 12.95 -7.48
CA ARG A 141 -26.08 13.15 -8.90
C ARG A 141 -26.02 14.65 -9.22
N ASP A 142 -25.32 15.02 -10.27
CA ASP A 142 -25.36 16.37 -10.83
C ASP A 142 -26.65 16.59 -11.64
N GLU A 143 -26.86 17.83 -12.09
CA GLU A 143 -28.02 18.24 -12.91
C GLU A 143 -28.09 17.50 -14.26
N SER A 144 -26.98 16.90 -14.70
CA SER A 144 -26.87 16.10 -15.93
C SER A 144 -27.08 14.59 -15.69
N GLY A 145 -27.37 14.18 -14.44
CA GLY A 145 -27.60 12.79 -14.05
C GLY A 145 -26.32 11.99 -13.76
N ASN A 146 -25.14 12.59 -13.87
CA ASN A 146 -23.84 11.95 -13.62
C ASN A 146 -23.51 11.92 -12.13
N LEU A 147 -22.81 10.87 -11.69
CA LEU A 147 -22.34 10.77 -10.30
C LEU A 147 -21.07 11.60 -10.10
N ILE A 148 -21.15 12.60 -9.23
CA ILE A 148 -20.01 13.44 -8.83
C ILE A 148 -19.69 13.24 -7.34
N LYS A 149 -18.44 13.50 -7.00
CA LYS A 149 -17.97 13.47 -5.62
C LYS A 149 -18.50 14.72 -4.89
N LYS A 150 -19.14 14.52 -3.73
CA LYS A 150 -19.51 15.61 -2.81
C LYS A 150 -18.27 16.38 -2.34
#